data_AF-A0A9X3EUY1-F1
#
_entry.id   AF-A0A9X3EUY1-F1
#
_cell.length_a   1.000
_cell.length_b   1.000
_cell.length_c   1.000
_cell.angle_alpha   90.00
_cell.angle_beta   90.00
_cell.angle_gamma   90.00
#
_symmetry.space_group_name_H-M   'P 1'
#
loop_
_entity.id
_entity.type
_entity.pdbx_description
1 polymer ?
#
loop_
_entity_poly.entity_id
_entity_poly.type
_entity_poly.pdbx_seq_one_letter_code
_entity_poly.pdbx_strand_id
1 'polypeptide(L)'
;MAAAGVLHAFLPGRVDGWTYALGCADMTGPARALGAATRALHEALATDDEASGMATRAVVAADRARWVAGLRQTAAAALGRLANRYRGLPTEIRALAEVAASRSEALLADAEERLRTAAGVQIRIHGDYHLGQCLYDPTAGQWAILDFEGEPTRPLAERSLRQLPQRDVAGMLRSFAYAGMVGKGGRAWEEATSAAFLAGYDAAAKPGSQLPAAQASPLLRACVIERSYHELAYELDYRPDFAWVPLQSLVALSEASTLPAWPRASQF
;
A
#
# COMPACT_ATOMS: atom_id res chain seq x y z
N MET A 1 14.71 -1.74 -27.10
CA MET A 1 13.50 -1.20 -27.75
C MET A 1 12.77 -0.36 -26.73
N ALA A 2 12.48 0.91 -27.02
CA ALA A 2 11.53 1.69 -26.24
C ALA A 2 10.12 1.34 -26.75
N ALA A 3 9.16 1.09 -25.85
CA ALA A 3 7.77 0.91 -26.24
C ALA A 3 7.22 2.25 -26.77
N ALA A 4 6.62 2.24 -27.96
CA ALA A 4 6.02 3.45 -28.56
C ALA A 4 4.58 3.72 -28.08
N GLY A 5 3.96 2.73 -27.43
CA GLY A 5 2.60 2.78 -26.90
C GLY A 5 2.05 1.38 -26.65
N VAL A 6 0.93 1.29 -25.91
CA VAL A 6 0.22 0.03 -25.64
C VAL A 6 -1.26 0.22 -26.01
N LEU A 7 -1.88 -0.80 -26.60
CA LEU A 7 -3.32 -0.83 -26.88
C LEU A 7 -4.00 -1.79 -25.90
N HIS A 8 -5.03 -1.29 -25.22
CA HIS A 8 -5.88 -2.10 -24.32
C HIS A 8 -7.33 -2.06 -24.79
N ALA A 9 -8.07 -3.12 -24.48
CA ALA A 9 -9.51 -3.16 -24.71
C ALA A 9 -10.21 -2.07 -23.88
N PHE A 10 -11.15 -1.34 -24.50
CA PHE A 10 -12.01 -0.42 -23.78
C PHE A 10 -12.99 -1.20 -22.89
N LEU A 11 -13.16 -0.74 -21.64
CA LEU A 11 -14.00 -1.40 -20.65
C LEU A 11 -15.26 -0.54 -20.37
N PRO A 12 -16.35 -0.71 -21.14
CA PRO A 12 -17.55 0.12 -21.00
C PRO A 12 -18.25 -0.10 -19.66
N GLY A 13 -18.90 0.94 -19.13
CA GLY A 13 -19.73 0.85 -17.93
C GLY A 13 -18.97 0.73 -16.60
N ARG A 14 -17.63 0.79 -16.63
CA ARG A 14 -16.81 0.79 -15.41
C ARG A 14 -16.63 2.18 -14.84
N VAL A 15 -16.55 2.24 -13.52
CA VAL A 15 -16.33 3.46 -12.75
C VAL A 15 -14.91 3.43 -12.20
N ASP A 16 -14.24 4.59 -12.21
CA ASP A 16 -12.96 4.79 -11.51
C ASP A 16 -13.08 4.36 -10.05
N GLY A 17 -12.12 3.58 -9.57
CA GLY A 17 -12.16 2.95 -8.25
C GLY A 17 -12.15 3.97 -7.12
N TRP A 18 -11.42 5.07 -7.28
CA TRP A 18 -11.43 6.18 -6.32
C TRP A 18 -12.82 6.82 -6.24
N THR A 19 -13.39 7.17 -7.39
CA THR A 19 -14.74 7.74 -7.51
C THR A 19 -15.80 6.82 -6.92
N TYR A 20 -15.73 5.51 -7.21
CA TYR A 20 -16.64 4.52 -6.66
C TYR A 20 -16.53 4.45 -5.13
N ALA A 21 -15.30 4.38 -4.60
CA ALA A 21 -15.06 4.31 -3.15
C ALA A 21 -15.62 5.52 -2.40
N LEU A 22 -15.45 6.75 -2.92
CA LEU A 22 -15.96 7.96 -2.28
C LEU A 22 -17.50 7.99 -2.16
N GLY A 23 -18.20 7.37 -3.10
CA GLY A 23 -19.67 7.29 -3.12
C GLY A 23 -20.25 6.05 -2.43
N CYS A 24 -19.43 5.07 -2.07
CA CYS A 24 -19.90 3.79 -1.59
C CYS A 24 -19.91 3.71 -0.05
N ALA A 25 -21.11 3.67 0.52
CA ALA A 25 -21.30 3.61 1.97
C ALA A 25 -20.77 2.30 2.59
N ASP A 26 -20.91 1.18 1.87
CA ASP A 26 -20.40 -0.13 2.29
C ASP A 26 -19.48 -0.69 1.20
N MET A 27 -18.18 -0.49 1.38
CA MET A 27 -17.15 -1.02 0.48
C MET A 27 -16.73 -2.45 0.82
N THR A 28 -17.30 -3.13 1.81
CA THR A 28 -16.80 -4.44 2.25
C THR A 28 -16.86 -5.51 1.16
N GLY A 29 -18.00 -5.65 0.46
CA GLY A 29 -18.16 -6.55 -0.68
C GLY A 29 -17.18 -6.22 -1.83
N PRO A 30 -17.22 -4.99 -2.37
CA PRO A 30 -16.30 -4.56 -3.42
C PRO A 30 -14.82 -4.69 -3.03
N ALA A 31 -14.44 -4.33 -1.81
CA ALA A 31 -13.07 -4.42 -1.33
C ALA A 31 -12.60 -5.87 -1.22
N ARG A 32 -13.46 -6.81 -0.78
CA ARG A 32 -13.15 -8.24 -0.81
C ARG A 32 -12.88 -8.73 -2.23
N ALA A 33 -13.70 -8.31 -3.20
CA ALA A 33 -13.46 -8.62 -4.61
C ALA A 33 -12.14 -8.01 -5.13
N LEU A 34 -11.80 -6.79 -4.71
CA LEU A 34 -10.54 -6.14 -5.05
C LEU A 34 -9.34 -6.88 -4.43
N GLY A 35 -9.48 -7.39 -3.21
CA GLY A 35 -8.49 -8.24 -2.56
C GLY A 35 -8.22 -9.50 -3.37
N ALA A 36 -9.29 -10.17 -3.81
CA ALA A 36 -9.20 -11.35 -4.65
C ALA A 36 -8.55 -11.05 -6.02
N ALA A 37 -8.91 -9.93 -6.66
CA ALA A 37 -8.30 -9.48 -7.90
C ALA A 37 -6.80 -9.16 -7.73
N THR A 38 -6.42 -8.50 -6.63
CA THR A 38 -5.03 -8.20 -6.29
C THR A 38 -4.23 -9.48 -6.07
N ARG A 39 -4.81 -10.48 -5.39
CA ARG A 39 -4.18 -11.79 -5.23
C ARG A 39 -3.99 -12.49 -6.57
N ALA A 40 -5.02 -12.50 -7.42
CA ALA A 40 -4.95 -13.09 -8.75
C ALA A 40 -3.86 -12.43 -9.61
N LEU A 41 -3.71 -11.11 -9.54
CA LEU A 41 -2.60 -10.38 -10.16
C LEU A 41 -1.25 -10.87 -9.65
N HIS A 42 -1.05 -10.89 -8.33
CA HIS A 42 0.22 -11.32 -7.76
C HIS A 42 0.55 -12.78 -8.09
N GLU A 43 -0.45 -13.68 -8.10
CA GLU A 43 -0.29 -15.08 -8.50
C GLU A 43 0.08 -15.20 -9.99
N ALA A 44 -0.38 -14.29 -10.85
CA ALA A 44 0.01 -14.25 -12.26
C ALA A 44 1.44 -13.70 -12.46
N LEU A 45 1.86 -12.76 -11.62
CA LEU A 45 3.23 -12.21 -11.62
C LEU A 45 4.23 -13.14 -10.91
N ALA A 46 3.75 -14.06 -10.09
CA ALA A 46 4.53 -15.11 -9.45
C ALA A 46 4.77 -16.27 -10.43
N THR A 47 5.75 -16.10 -11.33
CA THR A 47 6.14 -17.11 -12.33
C THR A 47 7.49 -17.75 -12.00
N ASP A 48 7.75 -18.95 -12.51
CA ASP A 48 9.05 -19.63 -12.54
C ASP A 48 9.79 -19.46 -13.88
N ASP A 49 9.19 -18.76 -14.84
CA ASP A 49 9.79 -18.50 -16.15
C ASP A 49 10.94 -17.48 -16.05
N GLU A 50 12.16 -17.99 -15.94
CA GLU A 50 13.40 -17.18 -15.92
C GLU A 50 13.59 -16.36 -17.21
N ALA A 51 13.10 -16.83 -18.36
CA ALA A 51 13.26 -16.13 -19.64
C ALA A 51 12.41 -14.85 -19.70
N SER A 52 11.31 -14.79 -18.95
CA SER A 52 10.46 -13.59 -18.85
C SER A 52 11.14 -12.39 -18.20
N GLY A 53 12.23 -12.61 -17.45
CA GLY A 53 12.81 -11.59 -16.58
C GLY A 53 11.93 -11.21 -15.37
N MET A 54 10.81 -11.93 -15.15
CA MET A 54 9.85 -11.72 -14.06
C MET A 54 9.87 -12.82 -12.99
N ALA A 55 10.60 -13.92 -13.21
CA ALA A 55 10.66 -15.09 -12.31
C ALA A 55 10.76 -14.72 -10.83
N THR A 56 9.95 -15.38 -10.01
CA THR A 56 9.88 -15.22 -8.56
C THR A 56 11.23 -15.53 -7.92
N ARG A 57 11.64 -14.73 -6.91
CA ARG A 57 12.93 -14.94 -6.23
C ARG A 57 12.77 -14.96 -4.73
N ALA A 58 13.52 -15.84 -4.06
CA ALA A 58 13.60 -15.83 -2.61
C ALA A 58 14.23 -14.52 -2.09
N VAL A 59 13.78 -14.07 -0.92
CA VAL A 59 14.39 -12.93 -0.22
C VAL A 59 15.80 -13.28 0.27
N VAL A 60 16.81 -12.51 -0.16
CA VAL A 60 18.19 -12.68 0.31
C VAL A 60 18.65 -11.51 1.19
N ALA A 61 19.80 -11.67 1.85
CA ALA A 61 20.35 -10.66 2.77
C ALA A 61 20.57 -9.29 2.10
N ALA A 62 20.98 -9.28 0.83
CA ALA A 62 21.16 -8.04 0.07
C ALA A 62 19.85 -7.26 -0.12
N ASP A 63 18.73 -7.95 -0.33
CA ASP A 63 17.42 -7.31 -0.47
C ASP A 63 16.98 -6.67 0.84
N ARG A 64 17.17 -7.38 1.96
CA ARG A 64 16.86 -6.87 3.30
C ARG A 64 17.67 -5.63 3.64
N ALA A 65 18.98 -5.65 3.35
CA ALA A 65 19.85 -4.49 3.53
C ALA A 65 19.37 -3.29 2.69
N ARG A 66 19.01 -3.52 1.42
CA ARG A 66 18.47 -2.48 0.52
C ARG A 66 17.16 -1.90 1.06
N TRP A 67 16.22 -2.72 1.51
CA TRP A 67 14.94 -2.24 2.03
C TRP A 67 15.09 -1.47 3.33
N VAL A 68 15.94 -1.92 4.25
CA VAL A 68 16.26 -1.18 5.48
C VAL A 68 16.87 0.19 5.16
N ALA A 69 17.80 0.26 4.20
CA ALA A 69 18.38 1.53 3.76
C ALA A 69 17.32 2.45 3.12
N GLY A 70 16.45 1.91 2.26
CA GLY A 70 15.36 2.65 1.62
C GLY A 70 14.33 3.19 2.62
N LEU A 71 13.96 2.40 3.63
CA LEU A 71 13.08 2.84 4.73
C LEU A 71 13.70 4.03 5.48
N ARG A 72 14.98 3.91 5.88
CA ARG A 72 15.69 4.99 6.57
C ARG A 72 15.76 6.26 5.75
N GLN A 73 16.07 6.15 4.47
CA GLN A 73 16.14 7.29 3.56
C GLN A 73 14.77 7.97 3.43
N THR A 74 13.72 7.19 3.21
CA THR A 74 12.34 7.69 3.08
C THR A 74 11.90 8.44 4.34
N ALA A 75 12.14 7.84 5.51
CA ALA A 75 11.78 8.44 6.78
C ALA A 75 12.59 9.71 7.10
N ALA A 76 13.91 9.70 6.88
CA ALA A 76 14.74 10.88 7.05
C ALA A 76 14.30 12.03 6.14
N ALA A 77 13.95 11.73 4.90
CA ALA A 77 13.45 12.71 3.94
C ALA A 77 12.08 13.30 4.35
N ALA A 78 11.20 12.49 4.94
CA ALA A 78 9.91 12.94 5.46
C ALA A 78 10.07 13.81 6.72
N LEU A 79 10.87 13.35 7.69
CA LEU A 79 11.12 14.07 8.94
C LEU A 79 11.87 15.39 8.72
N GLY A 80 12.82 15.42 7.77
CA GLY A 80 13.49 16.65 7.37
C GLY A 80 12.54 17.68 6.77
N ARG A 81 11.62 17.25 5.88
CA ARG A 81 10.56 18.13 5.37
C ARG A 81 9.63 18.60 6.48
N LEU A 82 9.24 17.71 7.38
CA LEU A 82 8.35 18.03 8.50
C LEU A 82 8.98 19.12 9.37
N ALA A 83 10.25 18.96 9.76
CA ALA A 83 10.98 19.97 10.53
C ALA A 83 11.07 21.32 9.81
N ASN A 84 11.35 21.31 8.50
CA ASN A 84 11.47 22.53 7.69
C ASN A 84 10.14 23.27 7.48
N ARG A 85 9.01 22.54 7.45
CA ARG A 85 7.68 23.09 7.18
C ARG A 85 6.83 23.29 8.43
N TYR A 86 7.24 22.74 9.57
CA TYR A 86 6.47 22.66 10.81
C TYR A 86 5.80 24.00 11.20
N ARG A 87 6.52 25.12 11.14
CA ARG A 87 5.99 26.44 11.52
C ARG A 87 4.86 26.93 10.61
N GLY A 88 4.80 26.46 9.36
CA GLY A 88 3.77 26.80 8.38
C GLY A 88 2.55 25.88 8.39
N LEU A 89 2.58 24.80 9.18
CA LEU A 89 1.44 23.88 9.26
C LEU A 89 0.34 24.43 10.17
N PRO A 90 -0.96 24.09 9.93
CA PRO A 90 -2.05 24.36 10.87
C PRO A 90 -1.79 23.80 12.27
N THR A 91 -2.35 24.43 13.31
CA THR A 91 -2.07 24.09 14.72
C THR A 91 -2.40 22.63 15.05
N GLU A 92 -3.50 22.14 14.52
CA GLU A 92 -4.00 20.77 14.71
C GLU A 92 -3.03 19.76 14.09
N ILE A 93 -2.46 20.09 12.91
CA ILE A 93 -1.46 19.26 12.24
C ILE A 93 -0.13 19.29 13.00
N ARG A 94 0.25 20.43 13.58
CA ARG A 94 1.48 20.54 14.40
C ARG A 94 1.43 19.64 15.64
N ALA A 95 0.30 19.62 16.35
CA ALA A 95 0.14 18.73 17.51
C ALA A 95 0.29 17.25 17.11
N LEU A 96 -0.33 16.84 16.00
CA LEU A 96 -0.20 15.48 15.48
C LEU A 96 1.22 15.16 14.99
N ALA A 97 1.90 16.15 14.39
CA ALA A 97 3.28 16.05 13.94
C ALA A 97 4.25 15.82 15.09
N GLU A 98 4.06 16.49 16.23
CA GLU A 98 4.87 16.29 17.43
C GLU A 98 4.74 14.88 17.97
N VAL A 99 3.51 14.36 18.04
CA VAL A 99 3.28 12.97 18.47
C VAL A 99 3.96 12.00 17.49
N ALA A 100 3.72 12.14 16.19
CA ALA A 100 4.33 11.26 15.19
C ALA A 100 5.88 11.31 15.21
N ALA A 101 6.47 12.51 15.34
CA ALA A 101 7.91 12.70 15.43
C ALA A 101 8.48 12.03 16.68
N SER A 102 7.83 12.20 17.85
CA SER A 102 8.26 11.57 19.11
C SER A 102 8.24 10.03 19.08
N ARG A 103 7.42 9.44 18.20
CA ARG A 103 7.28 7.98 18.04
C ARG A 103 8.07 7.42 16.86
N SER A 104 8.67 8.28 16.04
CA SER A 104 9.29 7.88 14.77
C SER A 104 10.46 6.91 14.96
N GLU A 105 11.29 7.10 15.98
CA GLU A 105 12.42 6.19 16.27
C GLU A 105 11.96 4.76 16.55
N ALA A 106 10.97 4.60 17.43
CA ALA A 106 10.41 3.29 17.78
C ALA A 106 9.71 2.61 16.59
N LEU A 107 8.96 3.39 15.79
CA LEU A 107 8.32 2.90 14.56
C LEU A 107 9.34 2.40 13.53
N LEU A 108 10.42 3.16 13.34
CA LEU A 108 11.49 2.78 12.42
C LEU A 108 12.21 1.54 12.90
N ALA A 109 12.51 1.43 14.21
CA ALA A 109 13.11 0.22 14.77
C ALA A 109 12.24 -1.03 14.53
N ASP A 110 10.93 -0.95 14.75
CA ASP A 110 9.98 -2.05 14.49
C ASP A 110 9.95 -2.43 13.00
N ALA A 111 9.83 -1.45 12.10
CA ALA A 111 9.81 -1.69 10.66
C ALA A 111 11.14 -2.29 10.16
N GLU A 112 12.28 -1.77 10.64
CA GLU A 112 13.60 -2.28 10.29
C GLU A 112 13.79 -3.73 10.74
N GLU A 113 13.36 -4.09 11.95
CA GLU A 113 13.50 -5.45 12.46
C GLU A 113 12.72 -6.46 11.62
N ARG A 114 11.50 -6.10 11.23
CA ARG A 114 10.67 -6.91 10.32
C ARG A 114 11.34 -7.08 8.96
N LEU A 115 11.95 -6.02 8.43
CA LEU A 115 12.68 -6.09 7.15
C LEU A 115 13.97 -6.91 7.26
N ARG A 116 14.70 -6.84 8.37
CA ARG A 116 15.94 -7.64 8.61
C ARG A 116 15.67 -9.14 8.72
N THR A 117 14.48 -9.51 9.18
CA THR A 117 14.04 -10.90 9.33
C THR A 117 13.12 -11.35 8.18
N ALA A 118 12.97 -10.52 7.13
CA ALA A 118 12.10 -10.82 6.00
C ALA A 118 12.44 -12.17 5.34
N ALA A 119 11.43 -13.00 5.23
CA ALA A 119 11.46 -14.29 4.55
C ALA A 119 10.33 -14.37 3.52
N GLY A 120 10.38 -15.38 2.66
CA GLY A 120 9.43 -15.57 1.56
C GLY A 120 10.03 -15.19 0.21
N VAL A 121 9.19 -14.67 -0.67
CA VAL A 121 9.52 -14.38 -2.06
C VAL A 121 9.29 -12.93 -2.45
N GLN A 122 9.95 -12.51 -3.52
CA GLN A 122 9.74 -11.27 -4.24
C GLN A 122 9.23 -11.59 -5.64
N ILE A 123 8.31 -10.78 -6.10
CA ILE A 123 7.72 -10.85 -7.44
C ILE A 123 7.81 -9.49 -8.12
N ARG A 124 7.57 -9.44 -9.43
CA ARG A 124 7.15 -8.16 -10.03
C ARG A 124 5.83 -7.75 -9.39
N ILE A 125 5.72 -6.46 -9.09
CA ILE A 125 4.52 -5.86 -8.50
C ILE A 125 4.05 -4.74 -9.42
N HIS A 126 2.85 -4.22 -9.17
CA HIS A 126 2.39 -3.01 -9.83
C HIS A 126 3.25 -1.80 -9.45
N GLY A 127 3.62 -1.67 -8.17
CA GLY A 127 4.60 -0.68 -7.71
C GLY A 127 4.09 0.75 -7.55
N ASP A 128 2.83 1.02 -7.90
CA ASP A 128 2.08 2.25 -7.60
C ASP A 128 0.58 1.96 -7.47
N TYR A 129 0.27 0.94 -6.65
CA TYR A 129 -1.07 0.39 -6.59
C TYR A 129 -1.97 1.18 -5.63
N HIS A 130 -3.06 1.75 -6.15
CA HIS A 130 -4.08 2.46 -5.38
C HIS A 130 -5.43 2.44 -6.12
N LEU A 131 -6.50 2.95 -5.48
CA LEU A 131 -7.86 2.91 -6.04
C LEU A 131 -8.00 3.60 -7.41
N GLY A 132 -7.20 4.63 -7.67
CA GLY A 132 -7.19 5.34 -8.96
C GLY A 132 -6.60 4.52 -10.11
N GLN A 133 -5.92 3.42 -9.81
CA GLN A 133 -5.42 2.46 -10.80
C GLN A 133 -6.36 1.27 -11.00
N CYS A 134 -7.59 1.39 -10.50
CA CYS A 134 -8.58 0.33 -10.54
C CYS A 134 -9.88 0.83 -11.19
N LEU A 135 -10.51 -0.02 -12.00
CA LEU A 135 -11.85 0.22 -12.54
C LEU A 135 -12.82 -0.83 -11.99
N TYR A 136 -13.92 -0.38 -11.41
CA TYR A 136 -14.97 -1.24 -10.87
C TYR A 136 -16.13 -1.39 -11.85
N ASP A 137 -16.56 -2.62 -12.07
CA ASP A 137 -17.82 -2.95 -12.73
C ASP A 137 -18.89 -3.22 -11.67
N PRO A 138 -19.84 -2.30 -11.42
CA PRO A 138 -20.86 -2.48 -10.41
C PRO A 138 -21.91 -3.54 -10.78
N THR A 139 -22.01 -3.92 -12.06
CA THR A 139 -22.96 -4.93 -12.53
C THR A 139 -22.43 -6.34 -12.35
N ALA A 140 -21.13 -6.53 -12.60
CA ALA A 140 -20.46 -7.82 -12.47
C ALA A 140 -19.80 -8.02 -11.10
N GLY A 141 -19.61 -6.95 -10.31
CA GLY A 141 -18.86 -6.99 -9.05
C GLY A 141 -17.37 -7.28 -9.25
N GLN A 142 -16.80 -6.81 -10.38
CA GLN A 142 -15.44 -7.16 -10.79
C GLN A 142 -14.54 -5.94 -10.92
N TRP A 143 -13.26 -6.15 -10.63
CA TRP A 143 -12.21 -5.13 -10.74
C TRP A 143 -11.32 -5.39 -11.95
N ALA A 144 -10.93 -4.32 -12.63
CA ALA A 144 -9.80 -4.31 -13.55
C ALA A 144 -8.69 -3.43 -12.96
N ILE A 145 -7.45 -3.89 -13.05
CA ILE A 145 -6.26 -3.18 -12.57
C ILE A 145 -5.51 -2.65 -13.79
N LEU A 146 -5.14 -1.38 -13.75
CA LEU A 146 -4.53 -0.65 -14.86
C LEU A 146 -3.10 -0.20 -14.51
N ASP A 147 -2.44 0.49 -15.44
CA ASP A 147 -1.21 1.27 -15.24
C ASP A 147 -0.05 0.56 -14.52
N PHE A 148 0.58 -0.38 -15.22
CA PHE A 148 1.74 -1.13 -14.73
C PHE A 148 3.08 -0.42 -14.94
N GLU A 149 3.10 0.91 -15.10
CA GLU A 149 4.35 1.67 -15.28
C GLU A 149 5.19 1.78 -13.99
N GLY A 150 4.55 1.58 -12.84
CA GLY A 150 5.14 1.76 -11.51
C GLY A 150 5.32 3.22 -11.11
N GLU A 151 5.80 3.45 -9.88
CA GLU A 151 5.87 4.79 -9.27
C GLU A 151 6.59 5.83 -10.17
N PRO A 152 5.89 6.88 -10.64
CA PRO A 152 6.42 7.84 -11.61
C PRO A 152 7.65 8.60 -11.15
N THR A 153 7.85 8.72 -9.85
CA THR A 153 8.99 9.44 -9.27
C THR A 153 10.27 8.58 -9.18
N ARG A 154 10.17 7.26 -9.39
CA ARG A 154 11.33 6.35 -9.35
C ARG A 154 12.02 6.21 -10.72
N PRO A 155 13.34 5.95 -10.77
CA PRO A 155 14.03 5.58 -12.01
C PRO A 155 13.46 4.28 -12.62
N LEU A 156 13.43 4.17 -13.95
CA LEU A 156 12.90 2.98 -14.66
C LEU A 156 13.53 1.65 -14.19
N ALA A 157 14.83 1.65 -13.95
CA ALA A 157 15.54 0.47 -13.45
C ALA A 157 14.96 -0.02 -12.11
N GLU A 158 14.52 0.90 -11.24
CA GLU A 158 13.90 0.58 -9.96
C GLU A 158 12.45 0.12 -10.09
N ARG A 159 11.68 0.68 -11.04
CA ARG A 159 10.28 0.27 -11.30
C ARG A 159 10.18 -1.17 -11.80
N SER A 160 11.25 -1.67 -12.43
CA SER A 160 11.33 -3.05 -12.92
C SER A 160 11.78 -4.07 -11.87
N LEU A 161 12.16 -3.62 -10.67
CA LEU A 161 12.65 -4.51 -9.63
C LEU A 161 11.53 -5.42 -9.09
N ARG A 162 11.93 -6.62 -8.69
CA ARG A 162 11.08 -7.46 -7.86
C ARG A 162 11.05 -6.89 -6.45
N GLN A 163 9.90 -6.99 -5.82
CA GLN A 163 9.63 -6.43 -4.51
C GLN A 163 8.73 -7.36 -3.69
N LEU A 164 8.57 -7.00 -2.42
CA LEU A 164 7.57 -7.61 -1.55
C LEU A 164 6.16 -7.31 -2.10
N PRO A 165 5.30 -8.33 -2.33
CA PRO A 165 3.90 -8.11 -2.74
C PRO A 165 3.12 -7.27 -1.72
N GLN A 166 3.56 -7.25 -0.46
CA GLN A 166 3.03 -6.40 0.59
C GLN A 166 3.11 -4.90 0.29
N ARG A 167 3.99 -4.46 -0.63
CA ARG A 167 4.06 -3.04 -1.03
C ARG A 167 2.81 -2.60 -1.79
N ASP A 168 2.29 -3.41 -2.71
CA ASP A 168 1.02 -3.12 -3.40
C ASP A 168 -0.15 -3.15 -2.42
N VAL A 169 -0.19 -4.16 -1.54
CA VAL A 169 -1.22 -4.26 -0.48
C VAL A 169 -1.18 -3.02 0.41
N ALA A 170 0.01 -2.57 0.84
CA ALA A 170 0.16 -1.35 1.63
C ALA A 170 -0.34 -0.11 0.88
N GLY A 171 -0.01 0.04 -0.41
CA GLY A 171 -0.51 1.13 -1.25
C GLY A 171 -2.04 1.20 -1.28
N MET A 172 -2.70 0.06 -1.45
CA MET A 172 -4.16 0.00 -1.43
C MET A 172 -4.76 0.33 -0.05
N LEU A 173 -4.17 -0.18 1.04
CA LEU A 173 -4.60 0.16 2.41
C LEU A 173 -4.49 1.67 2.67
N ARG A 174 -3.40 2.31 2.23
CA ARG A 174 -3.27 3.76 2.32
C ARG A 174 -4.31 4.47 1.46
N SER A 175 -4.60 3.96 0.27
CA SER A 175 -5.66 4.50 -0.59
C SER A 175 -7.04 4.47 0.09
N PHE A 176 -7.35 3.43 0.87
CA PHE A 176 -8.56 3.40 1.68
C PHE A 176 -8.55 4.42 2.82
N ALA A 177 -7.41 4.63 3.49
CA ALA A 177 -7.30 5.67 4.52
C ALA A 177 -7.60 7.07 3.96
N TYR A 178 -7.06 7.39 2.78
CA TYR A 178 -7.39 8.64 2.08
C TYR A 178 -8.85 8.70 1.65
N ALA A 179 -9.41 7.63 1.09
CA ALA A 179 -10.81 7.60 0.65
C ALA A 179 -11.79 7.72 1.82
N GLY A 180 -11.51 7.06 2.95
CA GLY A 180 -12.32 7.13 4.16
C GLY A 180 -12.37 8.54 4.76
N MET A 181 -11.25 9.27 4.69
CA MET A 181 -11.18 10.68 5.07
C MET A 181 -11.94 11.58 4.10
N VAL A 182 -11.63 11.50 2.79
CA VAL A 182 -12.19 12.43 1.79
C VAL A 182 -13.69 12.18 1.59
N GLY A 183 -14.08 10.92 1.69
CA GLY A 183 -15.47 10.49 1.67
C GLY A 183 -16.19 10.74 2.99
N LYS A 184 -17.37 10.14 3.14
CA LYS A 184 -18.21 10.27 4.35
C LYS A 184 -18.09 9.06 5.29
N GLY A 185 -17.11 8.18 5.06
CA GLY A 185 -16.98 6.91 5.76
C GLY A 185 -16.19 6.97 7.07
N GLY A 186 -15.17 7.84 7.14
CA GLY A 186 -14.29 7.95 8.30
C GLY A 186 -13.53 6.66 8.63
N ARG A 187 -13.02 6.57 9.87
CA ARG A 187 -12.15 5.47 10.33
C ARG A 187 -12.85 4.11 10.36
N ALA A 188 -14.12 4.05 10.75
CA ALA A 188 -14.87 2.79 10.79
C ALA A 188 -15.03 2.19 9.38
N TRP A 189 -15.26 3.03 8.37
CA TRP A 189 -15.30 2.61 6.98
C TRP A 189 -13.93 2.14 6.48
N GLU A 190 -12.86 2.87 6.80
CA GLU A 190 -11.48 2.47 6.45
C GLU A 190 -11.17 1.09 7.04
N GLU A 191 -11.54 0.88 8.30
CA GLU A 191 -11.32 -0.37 9.00
C GLU A 191 -12.09 -1.53 8.35
N ALA A 192 -13.40 -1.40 8.15
CA ALA A 192 -14.20 -2.44 7.53
C ALA A 192 -13.72 -2.76 6.09
N THR A 193 -13.39 -1.73 5.31
CA THR A 193 -12.92 -1.85 3.92
C THR A 193 -11.58 -2.56 3.84
N SER A 194 -10.61 -2.12 4.66
CA SER A 194 -9.28 -2.73 4.74
C SER A 194 -9.34 -4.18 5.19
N ALA A 195 -10.18 -4.48 6.19
CA ALA A 195 -10.40 -5.84 6.68
C ALA A 195 -10.93 -6.76 5.56
N ALA A 196 -11.94 -6.29 4.83
CA ALA A 196 -12.55 -7.06 3.76
C ALA A 196 -11.59 -7.27 2.57
N PHE A 197 -10.82 -6.24 2.20
CA PHE A 197 -9.76 -6.35 1.20
C PHE A 197 -8.72 -7.40 1.56
N LEU A 198 -8.17 -7.33 2.76
CA LEU A 198 -7.17 -8.30 3.22
C LEU A 198 -7.75 -9.72 3.29
N ALA A 199 -9.01 -9.87 3.71
CA ALA A 199 -9.68 -11.17 3.75
C ALA A 199 -9.88 -11.74 2.34
N GLY A 200 -10.26 -10.91 1.36
CA GLY A 200 -10.37 -11.31 -0.03
C GLY A 200 -9.04 -11.71 -0.64
N TYR A 201 -7.96 -10.97 -0.31
CA TYR A 201 -6.61 -11.30 -0.77
C TYR A 201 -6.13 -12.65 -0.25
N ASP A 202 -6.30 -12.91 1.05
CA ASP A 202 -5.85 -14.16 1.67
C ASP A 202 -6.70 -15.37 1.23
N ALA A 203 -8.03 -15.19 1.08
CA ALA A 203 -8.93 -16.26 0.66
C ALA A 203 -8.74 -16.68 -0.81
N ALA A 204 -8.21 -15.80 -1.66
CA ALA A 204 -7.98 -16.08 -3.08
C ALA A 204 -6.63 -16.76 -3.39
N ALA A 205 -5.87 -17.14 -2.35
CA ALA A 205 -4.61 -17.85 -2.53
C ALA A 205 -4.80 -19.19 -3.26
N LYS A 206 -3.97 -19.46 -4.27
CA LYS A 206 -4.00 -20.75 -4.97
C LYS A 206 -3.39 -21.85 -4.10
N PRO A 207 -3.87 -23.11 -4.20
CA PRO A 207 -3.21 -24.24 -3.55
C PRO A 207 -1.72 -24.31 -3.93
N GLY A 208 -0.86 -24.43 -2.93
CA GLY A 208 0.60 -24.47 -3.15
C GLY A 208 1.27 -23.13 -3.44
N SER A 209 0.55 -22.01 -3.37
CA SER A 209 1.14 -20.70 -3.59
C SER A 209 2.31 -20.42 -2.63
N GLN A 210 3.37 -19.84 -3.17
CA GLN A 210 4.53 -19.34 -2.43
C GLN A 210 4.34 -17.93 -1.85
N LEU A 211 3.32 -17.20 -2.31
CA LEU A 211 3.02 -15.85 -1.84
C LEU A 211 2.43 -15.89 -0.43
N PRO A 212 2.96 -15.07 0.51
CA PRO A 212 2.48 -15.03 1.89
C PRO A 212 1.04 -14.51 1.97
N ALA A 213 0.34 -14.91 3.03
CA ALA A 213 -0.89 -14.23 3.45
C ALA A 213 -0.55 -12.79 3.87
N ALA A 214 -1.34 -11.82 3.44
CA ALA A 214 -1.17 -10.41 3.75
C ALA A 214 -1.40 -10.15 5.24
N GLN A 215 -2.49 -10.66 5.83
CA GLN A 215 -2.83 -10.35 7.23
C GLN A 215 -1.82 -10.89 8.22
N ALA A 216 -1.32 -12.10 7.97
CA ALA A 216 -0.35 -12.75 8.84
C ALA A 216 1.09 -12.25 8.62
N SER A 217 1.35 -11.48 7.55
CA SER A 217 2.71 -11.07 7.22
C SER A 217 3.16 -9.89 8.07
N PRO A 218 4.22 -10.04 8.89
CA PRO A 218 4.77 -8.91 9.63
C PRO A 218 5.34 -7.82 8.70
N LEU A 219 5.66 -8.17 7.44
CA LEU A 219 6.20 -7.24 6.44
C LEU A 219 5.18 -6.23 5.93
N LEU A 220 3.88 -6.55 6.00
CA LEU A 220 2.83 -5.62 5.59
C LEU A 220 2.88 -4.35 6.43
N ARG A 221 3.07 -4.50 7.74
CA ARG A 221 3.23 -3.36 8.65
C ARG A 221 4.43 -2.49 8.29
N ALA A 222 5.59 -3.09 8.02
CA ALA A 222 6.77 -2.34 7.59
C ALA A 222 6.53 -1.57 6.28
N CYS A 223 5.82 -2.18 5.32
CA CYS A 223 5.46 -1.54 4.05
C CYS A 223 4.48 -0.38 4.24
N VAL A 224 3.49 -0.51 5.14
CA VAL A 224 2.56 0.58 5.49
C VAL A 224 3.32 1.73 6.16
N ILE A 225 4.23 1.45 7.10
CA ILE A 225 5.07 2.47 7.74
C ILE A 225 5.91 3.22 6.69
N GLU A 226 6.61 2.50 5.81
CA GLU A 226 7.41 3.10 4.73
C GLU A 226 6.55 3.98 3.82
N ARG A 227 5.37 3.49 3.41
CA ARG A 227 4.45 4.24 2.55
C ARG A 227 3.90 5.49 3.25
N SER A 228 3.59 5.43 4.54
CA SER A 228 3.14 6.60 5.31
C SER A 228 4.22 7.69 5.39
N TYR A 229 5.50 7.33 5.54
CA TYR A 229 6.58 8.34 5.45
C TYR A 229 6.74 8.92 4.05
N HIS A 230 6.64 8.08 3.01
CA HIS A 230 6.67 8.56 1.63
C HIS A 230 5.54 9.56 1.35
N GLU A 231 4.32 9.22 1.75
CA GLU A 231 3.15 10.10 1.67
C GLU A 231 3.35 11.38 2.46
N LEU A 232 3.87 11.31 3.68
CA LEU A 232 4.17 12.51 4.48
C LEU A 232 5.10 13.46 3.74
N ALA A 233 6.18 12.95 3.15
CA ALA A 233 7.08 13.77 2.35
C ALA A 233 6.36 14.43 1.16
N TYR A 234 5.51 13.67 0.46
CA TYR A 234 4.72 14.17 -0.67
C TYR A 234 3.71 15.26 -0.24
N GLU A 235 2.91 15.00 0.79
CA GLU A 235 1.90 15.97 1.24
C GLU A 235 2.55 17.27 1.71
N LEU A 236 3.69 17.21 2.40
CA LEU A 236 4.41 18.41 2.83
C LEU A 236 4.95 19.26 1.68
N ASP A 237 5.21 18.65 0.52
CA ASP A 237 5.71 19.36 -0.66
C ASP A 237 4.56 19.93 -1.52
N TYR A 238 3.42 19.21 -1.63
CA TYR A 238 2.38 19.54 -2.61
C TYR A 238 1.02 19.90 -2.02
N ARG A 239 0.65 19.34 -0.85
CA ARG A 239 -0.67 19.54 -0.21
C ARG A 239 -0.53 19.54 1.32
N PRO A 240 0.09 20.56 1.95
CA PRO A 240 0.39 20.53 3.39
C PRO A 240 -0.83 20.32 4.28
N ASP A 241 -2.02 20.74 3.84
CA ASP A 241 -3.29 20.53 4.54
C ASP A 241 -3.73 19.06 4.60
N PHE A 242 -3.13 18.18 3.80
CA PHE A 242 -3.35 16.72 3.82
C PHE A 242 -2.30 15.97 4.63
N ALA A 243 -1.25 16.65 5.15
CA ALA A 243 -0.18 16.00 5.90
C ALA A 243 -0.67 15.30 7.18
N TRP A 244 -1.84 15.67 7.71
CA TRP A 244 -2.42 14.99 8.86
C TRP A 244 -2.79 13.53 8.59
N VAL A 245 -3.04 13.12 7.34
CA VAL A 245 -3.41 11.73 6.99
C VAL A 245 -2.26 10.75 7.23
N PRO A 246 -1.06 10.95 6.64
CA PRO A 246 0.07 10.09 6.94
C PRO A 246 0.52 10.24 8.39
N LEU A 247 0.42 11.42 9.01
CA LEU A 247 0.75 11.60 10.42
C LEU A 247 -0.18 10.78 11.34
N GLN A 248 -1.49 10.80 11.10
CA GLN A 248 -2.46 10.02 11.86
C GLN A 248 -2.19 8.53 11.73
N SER A 249 -1.83 8.07 10.52
CA SER A 249 -1.42 6.69 10.29
C SER A 249 -0.18 6.31 11.10
N LEU A 250 0.86 7.16 11.10
CA LEU A 250 2.08 6.91 11.87
C LEU A 250 1.76 6.84 13.38
N VAL A 251 0.93 7.75 13.90
CA VAL A 251 0.50 7.71 15.30
C VAL A 251 -0.26 6.43 15.61
N ALA A 252 -1.27 6.06 14.82
CA ALA A 252 -2.05 4.84 15.02
C ALA A 252 -1.19 3.57 14.96
N LEU A 253 -0.20 3.53 14.06
CA LEU A 253 0.75 2.44 13.98
C LEU A 253 1.66 2.41 15.21
N SER A 254 1.96 3.54 15.86
CA SER A 254 2.82 3.56 17.06
C SER A 254 2.13 3.03 18.32
N GLU A 255 0.80 3.07 18.37
CA GLU A 255 -0.01 2.65 19.52
C GLU A 255 -0.27 1.14 19.56
N ALA A 256 -0.11 0.45 18.41
CA ALA A 256 -0.30 -0.98 18.29
C ALA A 256 0.93 -1.64 17.66
N SER A 257 1.44 -2.74 18.22
CA SER A 257 2.55 -3.52 17.64
C SER A 257 2.14 -4.35 16.42
N THR A 258 0.85 -4.41 16.13
CA THR A 258 0.25 -5.00 14.93
C THR A 258 -0.36 -3.90 14.08
N LEU A 259 -0.77 -4.23 12.85
CA LEU A 259 -1.71 -3.35 12.16
C LEU A 259 -3.00 -3.17 13.00
N PRO A 260 -3.81 -2.12 12.76
CA PRO A 260 -5.13 -1.99 13.38
C PRO A 260 -5.85 -3.34 13.39
N ALA A 261 -6.54 -3.66 14.49
CA ALA A 261 -7.29 -4.90 14.63
C ALA A 261 -8.47 -4.90 13.66
N TRP A 262 -8.20 -5.20 12.40
CA TRP A 262 -9.19 -5.31 11.35
C TRP A 262 -10.04 -6.55 11.61
N PRO A 263 -11.36 -6.39 11.81
CA PRO A 263 -12.21 -7.51 12.20
C PRO A 263 -12.12 -8.64 11.16
N ARG A 264 -11.87 -9.86 11.62
CA ARG A 264 -11.90 -11.02 10.72
C ARG A 264 -13.33 -11.21 10.24
N ALA A 265 -13.47 -11.45 8.93
CA ALA A 265 -14.76 -11.62 8.25
C ALA A 265 -15.70 -12.69 8.85
N SER A 266 -15.23 -13.55 9.76
CA SER A 266 -16.05 -14.57 10.42
C SER A 266 -16.94 -14.04 11.56
N GLN A 267 -17.11 -12.72 11.68
CA GLN A 267 -17.96 -12.09 12.69
C GLN A 267 -19.12 -11.28 12.07
N PHE A 268 -19.40 -11.44 10.77
CA PHE A 268 -20.56 -10.91 10.08
C PHE A 268 -21.25 -12.01 9.29
#